data_AF-A0A930GXE1-F1
#
_entry.id   AF-A0A930GXE1-F1
#
_cell.length_a   1.000
_cell.length_b   1.000
_cell.length_c   1.000
_cell.angle_alpha   90.00
_cell.angle_beta   90.00
_cell.angle_gamma   90.00
#
_symmetry.space_group_name_H-M   'P 1'
#
loop_
_entity.id
_entity.type
_entity.pdbx_description
1 polymer ?
#
loop_
_entity_poly.entity_id
_entity_poly.type
_entity_poly.pdbx_seq_one_letter_code
_entity_poly.pdbx_strand_id
1 'polypeptide(L)'
;YRCCEIAREICMKPEWKVGRIIARPYVGTKKGEFKRTSNRHDLAVKPPRDTVLNALEKAGYSVISIGKIADIFVNEGITEAEHSNSSVHGMEQCIAVAKEKDFTGLCFVNLVDFDAIYGHRRDPVGYGEEIQRFDEKLGELLSVLKDDDLLLLTADHGNDPTYSGTDHTREQVPLLVYYRGIQGGEGAEQDSFAVLGASIAENFSVKMPEGLIGKSILGELTR
;
A
#
# COMPACT_ATOMS: atom_id res chain seq x y z
N TYR A 1 -7.84 -16.16 -20.38
CA TYR A 1 -8.54 -15.24 -19.47
C TYR A 1 -9.91 -15.75 -19.07
N ARG A 2 -10.78 -16.18 -20.01
CA ARG A 2 -12.06 -16.86 -19.70
C ARG A 2 -12.03 -17.86 -18.54
N CYS A 3 -11.05 -18.78 -18.49
CA CYS A 3 -10.96 -19.74 -17.38
C CYS A 3 -10.70 -19.07 -16.02
N CYS A 4 -9.95 -17.96 -16.01
CA CYS A 4 -9.73 -17.16 -14.80
C CYS A 4 -10.99 -16.41 -14.38
N GLU A 5 -11.82 -15.95 -15.32
CA GLU A 5 -13.13 -15.33 -15.03
C GLU A 5 -14.07 -16.34 -14.38
N ILE A 6 -14.17 -17.56 -14.95
CA ILE A 6 -14.96 -18.64 -14.35
C ILE A 6 -14.43 -18.98 -12.94
N ALA A 7 -13.11 -19.09 -12.76
CA ALA A 7 -12.52 -19.32 -11.45
C ALA A 7 -12.85 -18.17 -10.47
N ARG A 8 -12.85 -16.93 -10.95
CA ARG A 8 -13.22 -15.75 -10.14
C ARG A 8 -14.66 -15.86 -9.65
N GLU A 9 -15.61 -16.19 -10.52
CA GLU A 9 -17.02 -16.42 -10.14
C GLU A 9 -17.16 -17.51 -9.07
N ILE A 10 -16.49 -18.65 -9.24
CA ILE A 10 -16.52 -19.77 -8.29
C ILE A 10 -15.94 -19.35 -6.94
N CYS A 11 -14.81 -18.63 -6.94
CA CYS A 11 -14.08 -18.16 -5.77
C CYS A 11 -14.68 -16.89 -5.12
N MET A 12 -15.94 -16.54 -5.42
CA MET A 12 -16.68 -15.51 -4.67
C MET A 12 -17.51 -16.09 -3.52
N LYS A 13 -17.66 -17.42 -3.45
CA LYS A 13 -18.35 -18.10 -2.34
C LYS A 13 -17.60 -17.88 -1.01
N PRO A 14 -18.28 -17.58 0.11
CA PRO A 14 -17.62 -17.27 1.39
C PRO A 14 -16.60 -18.32 1.85
N GLU A 15 -16.87 -19.60 1.60
CA GLU A 15 -16.04 -20.71 2.06
C GLU A 15 -14.69 -20.77 1.34
N TRP A 16 -14.61 -20.26 0.10
CA TRP A 16 -13.43 -20.33 -0.76
C TRP A 16 -13.10 -18.99 -1.40
N LYS A 17 -13.36 -17.89 -0.67
CA LYS A 17 -13.17 -16.55 -1.19
C LYS A 17 -11.68 -16.25 -1.33
N VAL A 18 -11.21 -16.12 -2.57
CA VAL A 18 -9.80 -15.81 -2.87
C VAL A 18 -9.67 -14.33 -3.26
N GLY A 19 -8.70 -13.61 -2.70
CA GLY A 19 -8.52 -12.17 -3.00
C GLY A 19 -8.23 -11.85 -4.47
N ARG A 20 -7.52 -12.74 -5.19
CA ARG A 20 -7.10 -12.52 -6.59
C ARG A 20 -6.97 -13.82 -7.38
N ILE A 21 -7.51 -13.86 -8.60
CA ILE A 21 -7.16 -14.90 -9.59
C ILE A 21 -6.13 -14.30 -10.54
N ILE A 22 -5.02 -15.01 -10.81
CA ILE A 22 -3.97 -14.52 -11.69
C ILE A 22 -3.81 -15.45 -12.89
N ALA A 23 -3.99 -14.92 -14.10
CA ALA A 23 -3.58 -15.57 -15.32
C ALA A 23 -2.06 -15.50 -15.45
N ARG A 24 -1.39 -16.66 -15.45
CA ARG A 24 0.07 -16.79 -15.63
C ARG A 24 0.39 -17.53 -16.93
N PRO A 25 0.16 -16.91 -18.11
CA PRO A 25 0.54 -17.52 -19.37
C PRO A 25 2.05 -17.67 -19.46
N TYR A 26 2.46 -18.73 -20.12
CA TYR A 26 3.85 -19.02 -20.43
C TYR A 26 3.98 -19.53 -21.86
N VAL A 27 5.18 -19.43 -22.41
CA VAL A 27 5.60 -20.03 -23.69
C VAL A 27 6.73 -21.02 -23.43
N GLY A 28 7.11 -21.79 -24.45
CA GLY A 28 8.06 -22.89 -24.35
C GLY A 28 7.36 -24.23 -24.55
N THR A 29 8.03 -25.19 -25.17
CA THR A 29 7.44 -26.47 -25.57
C THR A 29 8.02 -27.68 -24.84
N LYS A 30 9.15 -27.51 -24.13
CA LYS A 30 9.78 -28.58 -23.35
C LYS A 30 10.33 -28.09 -22.00
N LYS A 31 10.57 -29.06 -21.12
CA LYS A 31 11.15 -28.85 -19.79
C LYS A 31 12.46 -28.06 -19.89
N GLY A 32 12.57 -26.98 -19.10
CA GLY A 32 13.72 -26.08 -19.11
C GLY A 32 13.56 -24.84 -19.99
N GLU A 33 12.55 -24.78 -20.87
CA GLU A 33 12.33 -23.65 -21.78
C GLU A 33 11.13 -22.77 -21.41
N PHE A 34 10.37 -23.12 -20.36
CA PHE A 34 9.17 -22.38 -20.00
C PHE A 34 9.50 -20.97 -19.52
N LYS A 35 8.94 -19.97 -20.21
CA LYS A 35 9.07 -18.55 -19.84
C LYS A 35 7.69 -17.92 -19.70
N ARG A 36 7.42 -17.31 -18.54
CA ARG A 36 6.20 -16.50 -18.34
C ARG A 36 6.19 -15.33 -19.33
N THR A 37 5.04 -15.04 -19.92
CA THR A 37 4.90 -13.89 -20.82
C THR A 37 4.44 -12.64 -20.06
N SER A 38 4.47 -11.50 -20.75
CA SER A 38 3.90 -10.23 -20.25
C SER A 38 2.36 -10.21 -20.25
N ASN A 39 1.70 -11.23 -20.83
CA ASN A 39 0.24 -11.34 -20.90
C ASN A 39 -0.40 -11.77 -19.56
N ARG A 40 0.23 -11.39 -18.45
CA ARG A 40 -0.34 -11.59 -17.11
C ARG A 40 -1.62 -10.76 -17.00
N HIS A 41 -2.67 -11.34 -16.42
CA HIS A 41 -3.90 -10.62 -16.12
C HIS A 41 -4.42 -11.02 -14.74
N ASP A 42 -4.78 -10.03 -13.93
CA ASP A 42 -5.18 -10.22 -12.54
C ASP A 42 -6.64 -9.84 -12.35
N LEU A 43 -7.45 -10.75 -11.82
CA LEU A 43 -8.85 -10.51 -11.43
C LEU A 43 -8.91 -10.42 -9.91
N ALA A 44 -8.80 -9.20 -9.40
CA ALA A 44 -8.86 -8.87 -7.98
C ALA A 44 -10.29 -8.54 -7.54
N VAL A 45 -10.59 -8.79 -6.26
CA VAL A 45 -11.87 -8.41 -5.67
C VAL A 45 -11.85 -6.92 -5.36
N LYS A 46 -12.76 -6.16 -5.98
CA LYS A 46 -13.00 -4.75 -5.65
C LYS A 46 -13.30 -4.60 -4.15
N PRO A 47 -12.83 -3.53 -3.48
CA PRO A 47 -13.29 -3.20 -2.14
C PRO A 47 -14.83 -3.31 -2.04
N PRO A 48 -15.37 -3.94 -0.99
CA PRO A 48 -16.80 -4.28 -0.91
C PRO A 48 -17.72 -3.05 -0.77
N ARG A 49 -17.14 -1.87 -0.57
CA ARG A 49 -17.79 -0.56 -0.48
C ARG A 49 -16.77 0.52 -0.81
N ASP A 50 -17.25 1.74 -1.00
CA ASP A 50 -16.42 2.92 -1.19
C ASP A 50 -15.44 3.09 -0.01
N THR A 51 -14.22 3.45 -0.35
CA THR A 51 -13.14 3.73 0.59
C THR A 51 -12.90 5.23 0.71
N VAL A 52 -12.02 5.65 1.61
CA VAL A 52 -11.60 7.06 1.71
C VAL A 52 -10.95 7.54 0.41
N LEU A 53 -10.32 6.65 -0.37
CA LEU A 53 -9.78 6.99 -1.69
C LEU A 53 -10.90 7.47 -2.63
N ASN A 54 -12.03 6.76 -2.65
CA ASN A 54 -13.19 7.17 -3.44
C ASN A 54 -13.78 8.50 -2.96
N ALA A 55 -13.74 8.78 -1.64
CA ALA A 55 -14.23 10.04 -1.10
C ALA A 55 -13.33 11.23 -1.52
N LEU A 56 -12.01 11.05 -1.51
CA LEU A 56 -11.03 12.04 -1.98
C LEU A 56 -11.20 12.32 -3.47
N GLU A 57 -11.25 11.27 -4.30
CA GLU A 57 -11.45 11.38 -5.75
C GLU A 57 -12.74 12.14 -6.07
N LYS A 58 -13.87 11.77 -5.45
CA LYS A 58 -15.17 12.43 -5.67
C LYS A 58 -15.19 13.90 -5.24
N ALA A 59 -14.35 14.27 -4.27
CA ALA A 59 -14.18 15.65 -3.82
C ALA A 59 -13.19 16.45 -4.70
N GLY A 60 -12.59 15.81 -5.72
CA GLY A 60 -11.66 16.45 -6.66
C GLY A 60 -10.21 16.51 -6.17
N TYR A 61 -9.86 15.78 -5.10
CA TYR A 61 -8.47 15.65 -4.65
C TYR A 61 -7.72 14.61 -5.48
N SER A 62 -6.42 14.84 -5.67
CA SER A 62 -5.55 13.85 -6.31
C SER A 62 -5.34 12.65 -5.38
N VAL A 63 -5.41 11.44 -5.94
CA VAL A 63 -5.03 10.19 -5.26
C VAL A 63 -4.03 9.49 -6.16
N ILE A 64 -2.75 9.79 -5.93
CA ILE A 64 -1.61 9.25 -6.66
C ILE A 64 -1.20 7.95 -5.96
N SER A 65 -1.17 6.86 -6.71
CA SER A 65 -0.79 5.55 -6.20
C SER A 65 0.57 5.14 -6.76
N ILE A 66 1.45 4.63 -5.89
CA ILE A 66 2.77 4.11 -6.28
C ILE A 66 2.87 2.63 -5.88
N GLY A 67 3.36 1.82 -6.82
CA GLY A 67 3.60 0.40 -6.61
C GLY A 67 2.32 -0.44 -6.78
N LYS A 68 1.92 -1.14 -5.72
CA LYS A 68 0.80 -2.11 -5.75
C LYS A 68 -0.55 -1.53 -5.34
N ILE A 69 -0.61 -0.27 -4.90
CA ILE A 69 -1.84 0.33 -4.37
C ILE A 69 -3.00 0.26 -5.39
N ALA A 70 -2.79 0.69 -6.63
CA ALA A 70 -3.80 0.58 -7.68
C ALA A 70 -4.29 -0.86 -7.90
N ASP A 71 -3.39 -1.84 -7.85
CA ASP A 71 -3.74 -3.27 -7.98
C ASP A 71 -4.55 -3.75 -6.77
N ILE A 72 -4.21 -3.32 -5.55
CA ILE A 72 -4.87 -3.71 -4.29
C ILE A 72 -6.30 -3.18 -4.24
N PHE A 73 -6.49 -1.92 -4.64
CA PHE A 73 -7.79 -1.25 -4.62
C PHE A 73 -8.57 -1.40 -5.94
N VAL A 74 -8.01 -2.10 -6.94
CA VAL A 74 -8.63 -2.28 -8.27
C VAL A 74 -8.96 -0.93 -8.93
N ASN A 75 -8.05 0.04 -8.77
CA ASN A 75 -8.19 1.43 -9.20
C ASN A 75 -9.34 2.23 -8.56
N GLU A 76 -10.00 1.71 -7.53
CA GLU A 76 -11.06 2.45 -6.83
C GLU A 76 -10.50 3.68 -6.11
N GLY A 77 -10.98 4.87 -6.51
CA GLY A 77 -10.54 6.12 -5.89
C GLY A 77 -9.15 6.57 -6.32
N ILE A 78 -8.56 5.98 -7.36
CA ILE A 78 -7.21 6.30 -7.84
C ILE A 78 -7.30 7.25 -9.02
N THR A 79 -6.70 8.43 -8.91
CA THR A 79 -6.66 9.43 -10.00
C THR A 79 -5.44 9.25 -10.89
N GLU A 80 -4.32 8.78 -10.32
CA GLU A 80 -3.07 8.51 -11.04
C GLU A 80 -2.39 7.26 -10.45
N ALA A 81 -1.79 6.44 -11.32
CA ALA A 81 -1.10 5.23 -10.89
C ALA A 81 0.28 5.11 -11.54
N GLU A 82 1.29 4.91 -10.71
CA GLU A 82 2.65 4.63 -11.12
C GLU A 82 3.09 3.24 -10.62
N HIS A 83 3.56 2.40 -11.52
CA HIS A 83 4.08 1.07 -11.14
C HIS A 83 5.55 1.17 -10.72
N SER A 84 5.89 0.49 -9.62
CA SER A 84 7.26 0.34 -9.17
C SER A 84 7.82 -1.06 -9.50
N ASN A 85 9.13 -1.12 -9.80
CA ASN A 85 9.85 -2.37 -10.04
C ASN A 85 10.51 -2.94 -8.78
N SER A 86 10.69 -2.12 -7.75
CA SER A 86 11.26 -2.45 -6.44
C SER A 86 10.79 -1.43 -5.40
N SER A 87 11.04 -1.71 -4.12
CA SER A 87 10.78 -0.76 -3.02
C SER A 87 11.64 0.50 -3.16
N VAL A 88 12.92 0.38 -3.52
CA VAL A 88 13.80 1.54 -3.79
C VAL A 88 13.25 2.43 -4.90
N HIS A 89 12.81 1.84 -6.02
CA HIS A 89 12.19 2.60 -7.11
C HIS A 89 10.89 3.28 -6.66
N GLY A 90 10.07 2.61 -5.84
CA GLY A 90 8.87 3.21 -5.26
C GLY A 90 9.17 4.44 -4.40
N MET A 91 10.25 4.40 -3.62
CA MET A 91 10.72 5.56 -2.85
C MET A 91 11.23 6.69 -3.77
N GLU A 92 11.99 6.36 -4.82
CA GLU A 92 12.45 7.35 -5.80
C GLU A 92 11.29 8.06 -6.49
N GLN A 93 10.23 7.31 -6.85
CA GLN A 93 8.99 7.87 -7.40
C GLN A 93 8.28 8.77 -6.39
N CYS A 94 8.19 8.36 -5.11
CA CYS A 94 7.59 9.17 -4.05
C CYS A 94 8.34 10.51 -3.88
N ILE A 95 9.68 10.45 -3.86
CA ILE A 95 10.54 11.64 -3.79
C ILE A 95 10.34 12.53 -5.01
N ALA A 96 10.23 11.97 -6.21
CA ALA A 96 9.96 12.72 -7.43
C ALA A 96 8.59 13.40 -7.37
N VAL A 97 7.54 12.70 -6.94
CA VAL A 97 6.20 13.27 -6.74
C VAL A 97 6.24 14.45 -5.76
N ALA A 98 6.93 14.30 -4.62
CA ALA A 98 7.06 15.37 -3.63
C ALA A 98 7.82 16.61 -4.15
N LYS A 99 8.82 16.42 -5.02
CA LYS A 99 9.64 17.50 -5.59
C LYS A 99 8.97 18.20 -6.78
N GLU A 100 8.35 17.43 -7.67
CA GLU A 100 8.07 17.85 -9.03
C GLU A 100 6.58 18.07 -9.29
N LYS A 101 5.69 17.39 -8.55
CA LYS A 101 4.25 17.51 -8.76
C LYS A 101 3.64 18.52 -7.79
N ASP A 102 2.89 19.46 -8.35
CA ASP A 102 2.00 20.33 -7.58
C ASP A 102 0.61 19.69 -7.51
N PHE A 103 0.25 19.12 -6.36
CA PHE A 103 -1.03 18.47 -6.15
C PHE A 103 -1.56 18.73 -4.74
N THR A 104 -2.88 18.62 -4.59
CA THR A 104 -3.54 18.61 -3.28
C THR A 104 -4.30 17.29 -3.16
N GLY A 105 -3.93 16.46 -2.18
CA GLY A 105 -4.53 15.16 -1.96
C GLY A 105 -3.57 14.16 -1.33
N LEU A 106 -3.63 12.90 -1.78
CA LEU A 106 -2.89 11.79 -1.20
C LEU A 106 -1.91 11.17 -2.23
N CYS A 107 -0.65 11.03 -1.83
CA CYS A 107 0.30 10.11 -2.48
C CYS A 107 0.42 8.85 -1.61
N PHE A 108 -0.08 7.70 -2.12
CA PHE A 108 -0.12 6.44 -1.39
C PHE A 108 0.83 5.41 -2.01
N VAL A 109 1.85 5.02 -1.25
CA VAL A 109 2.95 4.17 -1.69
C VAL A 109 2.88 2.80 -1.02
N ASN A 110 3.08 1.73 -1.80
CA ASN A 110 3.35 0.39 -1.25
C ASN A 110 4.75 -0.09 -1.66
N LEU A 111 5.55 -0.47 -0.67
CA LEU A 111 6.91 -0.97 -0.81
C LEU A 111 6.91 -2.49 -0.60
N VAL A 112 6.78 -3.24 -1.69
CA VAL A 112 6.40 -4.67 -1.64
C VAL A 112 7.57 -5.64 -1.39
N ASP A 113 8.82 -5.21 -1.57
CA ASP A 113 9.96 -6.14 -1.55
C ASP A 113 10.18 -6.79 -0.17
N PHE A 114 9.85 -6.07 0.91
CA PHE A 114 9.83 -6.60 2.28
C PHE A 114 9.03 -7.91 2.38
N ASP A 115 7.86 -7.95 1.75
CA ASP A 115 6.98 -9.12 1.74
C ASP A 115 7.38 -10.14 0.67
N ALA A 116 7.48 -9.68 -0.59
CA ALA A 116 7.57 -10.55 -1.76
C ALA A 116 8.96 -11.15 -2.00
N ILE A 117 10.02 -10.48 -1.54
CA ILE A 117 11.41 -10.91 -1.73
C ILE A 117 11.97 -11.52 -0.45
N TYR A 118 11.71 -10.93 0.71
CA TYR A 118 12.40 -11.32 1.95
C TYR A 118 11.52 -12.08 2.96
N GLY A 119 10.34 -11.55 3.32
CA GLY A 119 9.45 -12.13 4.33
C GLY A 119 9.00 -13.55 3.98
N HIS A 120 8.33 -13.73 2.83
CA HIS A 120 7.86 -15.05 2.37
C HIS A 120 9.00 -16.05 2.11
N ARG A 121 10.24 -15.57 1.89
CA ARG A 121 11.41 -16.41 1.66
C ARG A 121 12.20 -16.71 2.93
N ARG A 122 11.79 -16.15 4.08
CA ARG A 122 12.45 -16.29 5.37
C ARG A 122 13.94 -15.92 5.30
N ASP A 123 14.20 -14.76 4.70
CA ASP A 123 15.55 -14.20 4.54
C ASP A 123 15.73 -12.98 5.47
N PRO A 124 16.16 -13.19 6.73
CA PRO A 124 16.29 -12.10 7.70
C PRO A 124 17.41 -11.13 7.35
N VAL A 125 18.48 -11.60 6.68
CA VAL A 125 19.60 -10.74 6.28
C VAL A 125 19.16 -9.79 5.18
N GLY A 126 18.54 -10.32 4.11
CA GLY A 126 18.01 -9.49 3.03
C GLY A 126 16.91 -8.54 3.50
N TYR A 127 16.04 -8.97 4.43
CA TYR A 127 15.04 -8.09 5.03
C TYR A 127 15.71 -6.92 5.75
N GLY A 128 16.73 -7.19 6.58
CA GLY A 128 17.48 -6.15 7.29
C GLY A 128 18.20 -5.17 6.35
N GLU A 129 18.80 -5.66 5.27
CA GLU A 129 19.39 -4.80 4.23
C GLU A 129 18.35 -3.90 3.54
N GLU A 130 17.15 -4.41 3.28
CA GLU A 130 16.08 -3.63 2.67
C GLU A 130 15.58 -2.52 3.61
N ILE A 131 15.54 -2.77 4.92
CA ILE A 131 15.22 -1.73 5.91
C ILE A 131 16.24 -0.59 5.86
N GLN A 132 17.54 -0.92 5.74
CA GLN A 132 18.60 0.09 5.64
C GLN A 132 18.47 0.93 4.35
N ARG A 133 18.18 0.28 3.21
CA ARG A 133 17.93 1.00 1.94
C ARG A 133 16.71 1.91 2.03
N PHE A 134 15.66 1.46 2.69
CA PHE A 134 14.48 2.29 2.93
C PHE A 134 14.81 3.49 3.81
N ASP A 135 15.56 3.30 4.90
CA ASP A 135 15.94 4.37 5.83
C ASP A 135 16.76 5.48 5.14
N GLU A 136 17.72 5.10 4.28
CA GLU A 136 18.46 6.05 3.45
C GLU A 136 17.53 6.89 2.56
N LYS A 137 16.57 6.25 1.88
CA LYS A 137 15.60 6.93 1.03
C LYS A 137 14.57 7.75 1.80
N LEU A 138 14.22 7.34 3.01
CA LEU A 138 13.37 8.12 3.90
C LEU A 138 14.06 9.44 4.25
N GLY A 139 15.38 9.42 4.53
CA GLY A 139 16.17 10.64 4.73
C GLY A 139 16.11 11.59 3.54
N GLU A 140 16.20 11.07 2.31
CA GLU A 140 16.04 11.87 1.08
C GLU A 140 14.63 12.48 0.98
N LEU A 141 13.57 11.71 1.26
CA LEU A 141 12.18 12.18 1.23
C LEU A 141 11.94 13.30 2.25
N LEU A 142 12.38 13.11 3.50
CA LEU A 142 12.20 14.09 4.57
C LEU A 142 12.80 15.46 4.23
N SER A 143 13.89 15.48 3.45
CA SER A 143 14.55 16.72 3.02
C SER A 143 13.74 17.58 2.05
N VAL A 144 12.73 16.98 1.38
CA VAL A 144 11.95 17.65 0.32
C VAL A 144 10.49 17.87 0.66
N LEU A 145 10.01 17.32 1.79
CA LEU A 145 8.67 17.60 2.30
C LEU A 145 8.53 19.09 2.67
N LYS A 146 7.38 19.68 2.33
CA LYS A 146 7.00 21.06 2.63
C LYS A 146 6.43 21.18 4.04
N ASP A 147 6.16 22.43 4.46
CA ASP A 147 5.67 22.73 5.80
C ASP A 147 4.21 22.28 6.03
N ASP A 148 3.45 22.10 4.94
CA ASP A 148 2.07 21.64 4.91
C ASP A 148 1.91 20.16 4.53
N ASP A 149 3.03 19.43 4.36
CA ASP A 149 3.02 18.00 4.09
C ASP A 149 2.94 17.17 5.39
N LEU A 150 2.11 16.12 5.36
CA LEU A 150 1.99 15.11 6.41
C LEU A 150 2.45 13.74 5.89
N LEU A 151 3.46 13.17 6.53
CA LEU A 151 3.93 11.81 6.29
C LEU A 151 3.33 10.86 7.33
N LEU A 152 2.71 9.78 6.83
CA LEU A 152 2.23 8.65 7.62
C LEU A 152 2.95 7.39 7.14
N LEU A 153 3.71 6.74 8.02
CA LEU A 153 4.41 5.48 7.73
C LEU A 153 3.81 4.35 8.57
N THR A 154 3.46 3.24 7.90
CA THR A 154 2.90 2.05 8.56
C THR A 154 3.17 0.77 7.77
N ALA A 155 2.65 -0.35 8.26
CA ALA A 155 2.57 -1.63 7.56
C ALA A 155 1.12 -2.15 7.59
N ASP A 156 0.83 -3.20 6.82
CA ASP A 156 -0.50 -3.82 6.71
C ASP A 156 -0.60 -5.17 7.43
N HIS A 157 0.53 -5.81 7.73
CA HIS A 157 0.65 -7.02 8.55
C HIS A 157 2.12 -7.28 8.91
N GLY A 158 2.36 -8.35 9.68
CA GLY A 158 3.69 -8.91 9.88
C GLY A 158 4.06 -9.92 8.79
N ASN A 159 5.36 -10.12 8.58
CA ASN A 159 5.88 -11.25 7.83
C ASN A 159 7.30 -11.60 8.34
N ASP A 160 7.37 -12.09 9.58
CA ASP A 160 8.62 -12.38 10.29
C ASP A 160 9.52 -13.34 9.48
N PRO A 161 10.70 -12.90 9.01
CA PRO A 161 11.58 -13.72 8.18
C PRO A 161 12.28 -14.85 8.96
N THR A 162 12.11 -14.94 10.28
CA THR A 162 12.63 -16.02 11.11
C THR A 162 11.56 -17.02 11.53
N TYR A 163 10.30 -16.74 11.22
CA TYR A 163 9.17 -17.60 11.58
C TYR A 163 9.12 -18.87 10.72
N SER A 164 8.46 -19.90 11.24
CA SER A 164 8.22 -21.13 10.48
C SER A 164 7.20 -20.94 9.35
N GLY A 165 7.19 -21.85 8.37
CA GLY A 165 6.30 -21.77 7.20
C GLY A 165 6.65 -20.60 6.28
N THR A 166 5.71 -20.21 5.43
CA THR A 166 5.93 -19.17 4.40
C THR A 166 4.81 -18.14 4.36
N ASP A 167 3.88 -18.15 5.32
CA ASP A 167 2.74 -17.24 5.33
C ASP A 167 2.98 -16.02 6.22
N HIS A 168 2.11 -15.02 6.14
CA HIS A 168 2.15 -13.83 6.98
C HIS A 168 2.00 -14.15 8.47
N THR A 169 2.47 -13.22 9.31
CA THR A 169 2.36 -13.27 10.77
C THR A 169 1.39 -12.21 11.27
N ARG A 170 0.61 -12.54 12.30
CA ARG A 170 -0.36 -11.62 12.89
C ARG A 170 0.32 -10.76 13.94
N GLU A 171 0.74 -9.56 13.55
CA GLU A 171 1.50 -8.62 14.39
C GLU A 171 0.80 -7.26 14.48
N GLN A 172 1.17 -6.47 15.50
CA GLN A 172 0.93 -5.03 15.49
C GLN A 172 1.80 -4.38 14.40
N VAL A 173 1.35 -3.27 13.85
CA VAL A 173 2.09 -2.51 12.82
C VAL A 173 2.52 -1.16 13.41
N PRO A 174 3.69 -0.63 13.04
CA PRO A 174 4.09 0.69 13.48
C PRO A 174 3.19 1.75 12.85
N LEU A 175 2.99 2.87 13.54
CA LEU A 175 2.45 4.10 12.96
C LEU A 175 3.37 5.24 13.34
N LEU A 176 4.13 5.75 12.37
CA LEU A 176 4.92 6.97 12.54
C LEU A 176 4.21 8.10 11.81
N VAL A 177 4.11 9.24 12.50
CA VAL A 177 3.52 10.47 11.96
C VAL A 177 4.59 11.55 12.00
N TYR A 178 4.78 12.23 10.87
CA TYR A 178 5.74 13.30 10.75
C TYR A 178 5.18 14.45 9.91
N TYR A 179 5.39 15.67 10.38
CA TYR A 179 5.29 16.89 9.59
C TYR A 179 6.38 17.84 10.07
N ARG A 180 6.76 18.83 9.25
CA ARG A 180 7.85 19.73 9.62
C ARG A 180 7.45 20.57 10.85
N GLY A 181 8.29 20.52 11.89
CA GLY A 181 8.05 21.26 13.13
C GLY A 181 7.16 20.53 14.16
N ILE A 182 6.84 19.24 13.94
CA ILE A 182 6.19 18.40 14.95
C ILE A 182 7.01 18.36 16.24
N GLN A 183 6.35 18.51 17.40
CA GLN A 183 6.95 18.18 18.69
C GLN A 183 6.80 16.66 18.89
N GLY A 184 7.92 15.96 18.94
CA GLY A 184 7.91 14.50 19.06
C GLY A 184 7.22 14.03 20.34
N GLY A 185 6.73 12.80 20.31
CA GLY A 185 6.05 12.17 21.44
C GLY A 185 5.60 10.75 21.09
N GLU A 186 5.07 10.05 22.09
CA GLU A 186 4.48 8.73 21.91
C GLU A 186 2.96 8.89 21.77
N GLY A 187 2.42 8.39 20.65
CA GLY A 187 0.97 8.32 20.44
C GLY A 187 0.37 7.12 21.16
N ALA A 188 -0.93 7.17 21.44
CA ALA A 188 -1.64 6.02 22.01
C ALA A 188 -1.75 4.89 20.98
N GLU A 189 -1.74 3.65 21.45
CA GLU A 189 -2.09 2.49 20.63
C GLU A 189 -3.49 2.65 20.03
N GLN A 190 -3.66 2.17 18.81
CA GLN A 190 -4.91 2.30 18.05
C GLN A 190 -5.56 0.94 17.85
N ASP A 191 -6.88 0.87 18.03
CA ASP A 191 -7.64 -0.38 17.92
C ASP A 191 -7.79 -0.90 16.47
N SER A 192 -7.49 -0.07 15.47
CA SER A 192 -7.69 -0.40 14.06
C SER A 192 -6.85 0.43 13.10
N PHE A 193 -6.40 -0.18 12.01
CA PHE A 193 -5.73 0.52 10.90
C PHE A 193 -6.59 1.59 10.24
N ALA A 194 -7.92 1.50 10.42
CA ALA A 194 -8.86 2.48 9.89
C ALA A 194 -8.67 3.90 10.47
N VAL A 195 -7.88 4.05 11.55
CA VAL A 195 -7.40 5.34 12.06
C VAL A 195 -6.77 6.20 10.95
N LEU A 196 -6.01 5.58 10.03
CA LEU A 196 -5.36 6.29 8.93
C LEU A 196 -6.39 6.86 7.96
N GLY A 197 -7.35 6.04 7.52
CA GLY A 197 -8.42 6.48 6.63
C GLY A 197 -9.26 7.59 7.26
N ALA A 198 -9.63 7.45 8.54
CA ALA A 198 -10.38 8.46 9.26
C ALA A 198 -9.60 9.79 9.38
N SER A 199 -8.30 9.72 9.66
CA SER A 199 -7.42 10.90 9.76
C SER A 199 -7.26 11.60 8.42
N ILE A 200 -7.05 10.85 7.34
CA ILE A 200 -6.99 11.40 5.98
C ILE A 200 -8.31 12.06 5.59
N ALA A 201 -9.45 11.42 5.90
CA ALA A 201 -10.77 11.98 5.61
C ALA A 201 -11.01 13.30 6.35
N GLU A 202 -10.67 13.37 7.64
CA GLU A 202 -10.76 14.61 8.42
C GLU A 202 -9.83 15.70 7.86
N ASN A 203 -8.59 15.36 7.49
CA ASN A 203 -7.61 16.32 6.96
C ASN A 203 -8.15 17.08 5.76
N PHE A 204 -8.77 16.36 4.83
CA PHE A 204 -9.34 16.91 3.60
C PHE A 204 -10.80 17.30 3.73
N SER A 205 -11.37 17.25 4.95
CA SER A 205 -12.77 17.57 5.22
C SER A 205 -13.77 16.80 4.33
N VAL A 206 -13.43 15.56 3.97
CA VAL A 206 -14.30 14.68 3.20
C VAL A 206 -15.12 13.77 4.11
N LYS A 207 -16.36 13.50 3.73
CA LYS A 207 -17.23 12.62 4.51
C LYS A 207 -16.72 11.18 4.43
N MET A 208 -16.53 10.55 5.59
CA MET A 208 -16.27 9.11 5.67
C MET A 208 -17.40 8.31 4.99
N PRO A 209 -17.08 7.41 4.03
CA PRO A 209 -18.07 6.52 3.44
C PRO A 209 -18.83 5.69 4.48
N GLU A 210 -20.08 5.35 4.14
CA GLU A 210 -20.98 4.65 5.06
C GLU A 210 -20.45 3.27 5.45
N GLY A 211 -20.55 2.96 6.75
CA GLY A 211 -20.15 1.68 7.30
C GLY A 211 -18.65 1.45 7.37
N LEU A 212 -17.82 2.47 7.15
CA LEU A 212 -16.41 2.42 7.53
C LEU A 212 -16.25 2.65 9.04
N ILE A 213 -15.19 2.06 9.61
CA ILE A 213 -14.78 2.24 11.00
C ILE A 213 -13.61 3.22 11.08
N GLY A 214 -13.05 3.40 12.27
CA GLY A 214 -11.90 4.26 12.53
C GLY A 214 -12.30 5.60 13.16
N LYS A 215 -11.41 6.10 14.00
CA LYS A 215 -11.50 7.42 14.61
C LYS A 215 -10.22 8.15 14.24
N SER A 216 -10.32 9.40 13.83
CA SER A 216 -9.15 10.19 13.47
C SER A 216 -8.31 10.54 14.69
N ILE A 217 -7.00 10.63 14.48
CA ILE A 217 -6.02 11.11 15.46
C ILE A 217 -5.53 12.53 15.15
N LEU A 218 -6.01 13.20 14.10
CA LEU A 218 -5.54 14.56 13.76
C LEU A 218 -5.65 15.56 14.90
N GLY A 219 -6.74 15.49 15.69
CA GLY A 219 -6.91 16.33 16.87
C GLY A 219 -5.83 16.10 17.94
N GLU A 220 -5.24 14.91 17.99
CA GLU A 220 -4.14 14.55 18.90
C GLU A 220 -2.78 15.00 18.34
N LEU A 221 -2.69 15.22 17.03
CA LEU A 221 -1.46 15.62 16.31
C LEU A 221 -1.17 17.12 16.37
N THR A 222 -1.90 17.92 17.16
CA THR A 222 -1.77 19.39 17.15
C THR A 222 -1.01 20.00 18.33
N ARG A 223 0.15 20.59 17.94
CA ARG A 223 1.03 21.62 18.53
C ARG A 223 1.87 21.28 19.76
#